data_AF-A0A815L9M1-F1
#
_entry.id   AF-A0A815L9M1-F1
#
_cell.length_a   1.000
_cell.length_b   1.000
_cell.length_c   1.000
_cell.angle_alpha   90.00
_cell.angle_beta   90.00
_cell.angle_gamma   90.00
#
_symmetry.space_group_name_H-M   'P 1'
#
loop_
_entity.id
_entity.type
_entity.pdbx_description
1 polymer ?
#
loop_
_entity_poly.entity_id
_entity_poly.type
_entity_poly.pdbx_seq_one_letter_code
_entity_poly.pdbx_strand_id
1 'polypeptide(L)'
;MPYAIRAKLKLLITGNEKEQLEQNDLCRFFNNLSTNSNNTIITRNSETRFVKPTIQLIQPYYELDQFLIFIEKNLLLLKSLENRYLTNNKNDTTIRYLFLERIHYNLLSQWQLSDVIRSSIQTWDDIVTNRSLFLDVLDELIGGPRMIFTSRLKATEFDPLLIDYKVQSLLDMSYCALRQHNFKLALTKLNETHHCLDLCQNSLIKSIYWNEIYCDVHLKCHQIQSSTSTLSNLLSTSVVKEFKKMEIKISLLKIIDQQTAQLNSNYIQLNSQFCRTVIDFLFTQSQEMYLYSLENNNNQIQQTDQLIYELFNKCIHILKENIEKQETDLQNLSVKNILSRDYNDLVSICDDYLRRYENNENENSLLTNLFNGDNGNNIAELIVKSVLLSMKYDSNEDVKCFSHPILKYNLELNHQQLDHYTPRVKEFIEALNQLNPQQQFDT
;
A
#
# COMPACT_ATOMS: atom_id res chain seq x y z
N MET A 1 19.04 18.57 16.18
CA MET A 1 17.83 18.40 17.01
C MET A 1 17.95 17.34 18.12
N PRO A 2 18.47 16.12 17.87
CA PRO A 2 18.49 15.04 18.88
C PRO A 2 19.19 15.42 20.19
N TYR A 3 20.29 16.17 20.12
CA TYR A 3 21.03 16.59 21.30
C TYR A 3 20.27 17.60 22.19
N ALA A 4 19.51 18.51 21.58
CA ALA A 4 18.71 19.52 22.29
C ALA A 4 17.52 18.89 23.03
N ILE A 5 16.85 17.94 22.37
CA ILE A 5 15.75 17.15 22.96
C ILE A 5 16.27 16.29 24.10
N ARG A 6 17.41 15.61 23.89
CA ARG A 6 18.12 14.85 24.93
C ARG A 6 18.52 15.72 26.11
N ALA A 7 19.04 16.93 25.90
CA ALA A 7 19.41 17.83 26.98
C ALA A 7 18.18 18.26 27.81
N LYS A 8 17.08 18.66 27.16
CA LYS A 8 15.83 19.06 27.83
C LYS A 8 15.20 17.91 28.62
N LEU A 9 15.16 16.69 28.07
CA LEU A 9 14.66 15.51 28.79
C LEU A 9 15.50 15.20 30.04
N LYS A 10 16.83 15.27 29.93
CA LYS A 10 17.73 15.01 31.06
C LYS A 10 17.43 15.97 32.20
N LEU A 11 17.28 17.26 31.88
CA LEU A 11 16.92 18.29 32.85
C LEU A 11 15.56 18.06 33.51
N LEU A 12 14.54 17.65 32.75
CA LEU A 12 13.20 17.37 33.27
C LEU A 12 13.18 16.15 34.20
N ILE A 13 13.96 15.12 33.88
CA ILE A 13 14.00 13.85 34.62
C ILE A 13 14.87 13.97 35.88
N THR A 14 16.05 14.60 35.80
CA THR A 14 16.98 14.70 36.93
C THR A 14 16.57 15.76 37.96
N GLY A 15 15.67 16.68 37.60
CA GLY A 15 15.18 17.73 38.51
C GLY A 15 16.26 18.72 38.94
N ASN A 16 17.37 18.83 38.19
CA ASN A 16 18.48 19.71 38.54
C ASN A 16 18.15 21.16 38.14
N GLU A 17 17.48 21.90 39.02
CA GLU A 17 17.06 23.30 38.80
C GLU A 17 18.23 24.22 38.39
N LYS A 18 19.46 23.88 38.80
CA LYS A 18 20.67 24.65 38.50
C LYS A 18 21.12 24.51 37.04
N GLU A 19 21.09 23.30 36.48
CA GLU A 19 21.38 23.08 35.04
C GLU A 19 20.20 23.54 34.16
N GLN A 20 18.96 23.55 34.68
CA GLN A 20 17.79 24.11 33.99
C GLN A 20 17.92 25.63 33.78
N LEU A 21 18.45 26.34 34.78
CA LEU A 21 18.74 27.77 34.69
C LEU A 21 19.87 28.08 33.69
N GLU A 22 20.87 27.21 33.57
CA GLU A 22 22.01 27.36 32.64
C GLU A 22 21.64 27.07 31.17
N GLN A 23 20.61 26.26 30.90
CA GLN A 23 20.11 25.99 29.55
C GLN A 23 18.85 26.81 29.17
N ASN A 24 18.65 27.95 29.83
CA ASN A 24 17.52 28.84 29.60
C ASN A 24 17.35 29.28 28.14
N ASP A 25 18.43 29.37 27.36
CA ASP A 25 18.36 29.73 25.94
C ASP A 25 17.68 28.66 25.09
N LEU A 26 17.85 27.40 25.46
CA LEU A 26 17.28 26.25 24.76
C LEU A 26 15.81 26.06 25.11
N CYS A 27 15.45 26.28 26.39
CA CYS A 27 14.06 26.36 26.84
C CYS A 27 13.33 27.58 26.25
N ARG A 28 13.97 28.76 26.19
CA ARG A 28 13.45 29.93 25.48
C ARG A 28 13.25 29.67 24.00
N PHE A 29 14.18 29.00 23.34
CA PHE A 29 14.05 28.65 21.92
C PHE A 29 12.79 27.80 21.65
N PHE A 30 12.55 26.76 22.45
CA PHE A 30 11.35 25.92 22.31
C PHE A 30 10.06 26.66 22.70
N ASN A 31 10.07 27.46 23.77
CA ASN A 31 8.90 28.23 24.17
C ASN A 31 8.56 29.33 23.15
N ASN A 32 9.57 29.92 22.50
CA ASN A 32 9.37 30.90 21.42
C ASN A 32 8.81 30.26 20.15
N LEU A 33 9.15 28.99 19.86
CA LEU A 33 8.55 28.23 18.76
C LEU A 33 7.06 27.95 18.99
N SER A 34 6.65 27.60 20.22
CA SER A 34 5.23 27.34 20.55
C SER A 34 4.39 28.62 20.67
N THR A 35 4.99 29.76 21.03
CA THR A 35 4.28 31.05 21.02
C THR A 35 4.12 31.63 19.62
N ASN A 36 5.05 31.33 18.69
CA ASN A 36 4.94 31.80 17.30
C ASN A 36 3.91 31.02 16.47
N SER A 37 3.60 29.76 16.81
CA SER A 37 2.53 29.01 16.15
C SER A 37 1.12 29.52 16.50
N ASN A 38 0.96 30.19 17.64
CA ASN A 38 -0.32 30.75 18.08
C ASN A 38 -0.55 32.21 17.62
N ASN A 39 0.48 32.91 17.12
CA ASN A 39 0.42 34.34 16.78
C ASN A 39 0.36 34.63 15.27
N THR A 40 0.31 33.65 14.39
CA THR A 40 -0.02 33.85 12.97
C THR A 40 -1.52 34.07 12.77
N ILE A 41 -2.03 35.16 13.32
CA ILE A 41 -3.23 35.81 12.79
C ILE A 41 -2.85 36.31 11.39
N ILE A 42 -3.42 35.65 10.39
CA ILE A 42 -3.33 36.02 8.98
C ILE A 42 -3.94 37.41 8.82
N THR A 43 -3.13 38.46 8.90
CA THR A 43 -3.48 39.73 8.28
C THR A 43 -3.38 39.53 6.78
N ARG A 44 -4.53 39.30 6.14
CA ARG A 44 -4.71 39.42 4.69
C ARG A 44 -4.18 40.79 4.28
N ASN A 45 -3.01 40.85 3.65
CA ASN A 45 -2.64 41.87 2.68
C ASN A 45 -1.40 41.42 1.89
N SER A 46 -1.51 41.57 0.57
CA SER A 46 -0.50 41.37 -0.49
C SER A 46 0.04 39.95 -0.74
N GLU A 47 -0.50 39.36 -1.79
CA GLU A 47 0.12 38.47 -2.78
C GLU A 47 1.63 38.21 -2.60
N THR A 48 1.97 37.10 -1.93
CA THR A 48 3.26 36.43 -2.14
C THR A 48 3.06 34.92 -2.13
N ARG A 49 3.50 34.26 -3.21
CA ARG A 49 3.44 32.81 -3.45
C ARG A 49 4.45 32.05 -2.57
N PHE A 50 4.31 32.10 -1.24
CA PHE A 50 5.24 31.44 -0.29
C PHE A 50 4.57 30.50 0.74
N VAL A 51 3.29 30.16 0.58
CA VAL A 51 2.52 29.49 1.65
C VAL A 51 2.74 27.95 1.74
N LYS A 52 3.32 27.29 0.74
CA LYS A 52 3.43 25.81 0.72
C LYS A 52 4.56 25.17 1.56
N PRO A 53 5.79 25.71 1.63
CA PRO A 53 6.88 25.06 2.39
C PRO A 53 6.68 25.15 3.91
N THR A 54 6.04 26.23 4.38
CA THR A 54 5.96 26.57 5.80
C THR A 54 5.08 25.60 6.60
N ILE A 55 4.02 25.05 5.98
CA ILE A 55 3.09 24.13 6.67
C ILE A 55 3.73 22.75 6.87
N GLN A 56 4.54 22.28 5.92
CA GLN A 56 5.20 20.95 6.01
C GLN A 56 6.28 20.92 7.09
N LEU A 57 6.91 22.06 7.38
CA LEU A 57 7.92 22.18 8.43
C LEU A 57 7.31 22.20 9.84
N ILE A 58 6.01 22.42 10.02
CA ILE A 58 5.39 22.58 11.35
C ILE A 58 5.20 21.23 12.06
N GLN A 59 4.89 20.17 11.32
CA GLN A 59 4.53 18.88 11.92
C GLN A 59 5.63 18.28 12.82
N PRO A 60 6.92 18.23 12.42
CA PRO A 60 7.98 17.75 13.31
C PRO A 60 8.08 18.51 14.65
N TYR A 61 7.85 19.83 14.63
CA TYR A 61 7.87 20.65 15.86
C TYR A 61 6.63 20.44 16.71
N TYR A 62 5.48 20.25 16.09
CA TYR A 62 4.23 19.96 16.79
C TYR A 62 4.31 18.59 17.50
N GLU A 63 4.83 17.56 16.84
CA GLU A 63 5.02 16.23 17.45
C GLU A 63 6.03 16.27 18.59
N LEU A 64 7.07 17.11 18.49
CA LEU A 64 7.99 17.34 19.59
C LEU A 64 7.29 18.01 20.79
N ASP A 65 6.47 19.03 20.56
CA ASP A 65 5.71 19.69 21.63
C ASP A 65 4.74 18.72 22.32
N GLN A 66 4.00 17.93 21.53
CA GLN A 66 3.14 16.86 22.04
C GLN A 66 3.93 15.86 22.89
N PHE A 67 5.10 15.45 22.42
CA PHE A 67 5.97 14.53 23.15
C PHE A 67 6.42 15.12 24.49
N LEU A 68 6.87 16.38 24.51
CA LEU A 68 7.30 17.05 25.73
C LEU A 68 6.15 17.21 26.73
N ILE A 69 4.98 17.66 26.27
CA ILE A 69 3.76 17.78 27.08
C ILE A 69 3.35 16.41 27.65
N PHE A 70 3.48 15.34 26.86
CA PHE A 70 3.22 13.97 27.31
C PHE A 70 4.15 13.57 28.45
N ILE A 71 5.46 13.81 28.32
CA ILE A 71 6.45 13.51 29.36
C ILE A 71 6.16 14.30 30.63
N GLU A 72 5.89 15.60 30.53
CA GLU A 72 5.58 16.45 31.67
C GLU A 72 4.32 15.98 32.43
N LYS A 73 3.24 15.67 31.70
CA LYS A 73 1.98 15.18 32.30
C LYS A 73 2.12 13.81 32.97
N ASN A 74 3.10 13.00 32.55
CA ASN A 74 3.31 11.66 33.08
C ASN A 74 4.56 11.54 33.97
N LEU A 75 5.18 12.66 34.36
CA LEU A 75 6.42 12.66 35.15
C LEU A 75 6.30 11.89 36.48
N LEU A 76 5.16 12.01 37.18
CA LEU A 76 4.92 11.25 38.42
C LEU A 76 4.87 9.74 38.17
N LEU A 77 4.25 9.33 37.06
CA LEU A 77 4.13 7.93 36.68
C LEU A 77 5.48 7.35 36.27
N LEU A 78 6.28 8.13 35.54
CA LEU A 78 7.68 7.82 35.19
C LEU A 78 8.56 7.65 36.43
N LYS A 79 8.48 8.56 37.41
CA LYS A 79 9.20 8.42 38.69
C LYS A 79 8.80 7.15 39.44
N SER A 80 7.53 6.77 39.38
CA SER A 80 7.05 5.52 39.98
C SER A 80 7.60 4.28 39.26
N LEU A 81 7.70 4.32 37.92
CA LEU A 81 8.32 3.26 37.12
C LEU A 81 9.82 3.13 37.41
N GLU A 82 10.55 4.25 37.46
CA GLU A 82 11.98 4.27 37.78
C GLU A 82 12.24 3.68 39.17
N ASN A 83 11.48 4.11 40.18
CA ASN A 83 11.57 3.58 41.53
C ASN A 83 11.28 2.07 41.59
N ARG A 84 10.34 1.56 40.79
CA ARG A 84 10.06 0.13 40.69
C ARG A 84 11.26 -0.65 40.16
N TYR A 85 11.90 -0.16 39.09
CA TYR A 85 13.07 -0.82 38.53
C TYR A 85 14.26 -0.81 39.49
N LEU A 86 14.45 0.27 40.25
CA LEU A 86 15.46 0.36 41.30
C LEU A 86 15.18 -0.58 42.48
N THR A 87 13.90 -0.79 42.83
CA THR A 87 13.47 -1.61 43.98
C THR A 87 13.19 -3.08 43.63
N ASN A 88 13.30 -3.45 42.35
CA ASN A 88 13.11 -4.82 41.85
C ASN A 88 11.72 -5.41 42.20
N ASN A 89 10.71 -4.55 42.38
CA ASN A 89 9.38 -4.96 42.80
C ASN A 89 8.57 -5.48 41.58
N LYS A 90 8.56 -6.80 41.39
CA LYS A 90 8.02 -7.44 40.18
C LYS A 90 6.49 -7.38 40.06
N ASN A 91 5.77 -7.15 41.15
CA ASN A 91 4.32 -7.38 41.22
C ASN A 91 3.41 -6.24 40.70
N ASP A 92 3.95 -5.07 40.33
CA ASP A 92 3.12 -3.93 39.90
C ASP A 92 3.11 -3.76 38.36
N THR A 93 2.59 -4.75 37.65
CA THR A 93 2.36 -4.68 36.19
C THR A 93 1.34 -3.60 35.80
N THR A 94 0.48 -3.19 36.74
CA THR A 94 -0.58 -2.20 36.55
C THR A 94 -0.04 -0.83 36.17
N ILE A 95 1.00 -0.33 36.85
CA ILE A 95 1.59 0.99 36.54
C ILE A 95 2.22 1.01 35.15
N ARG A 96 2.92 -0.07 34.74
CA ARG A 96 3.50 -0.19 33.39
C ARG A 96 2.40 -0.24 32.34
N TYR A 97 1.37 -1.06 32.56
CA TYR A 97 0.22 -1.16 31.67
C TYR A 97 -0.47 0.20 31.48
N LEU A 98 -0.76 0.92 32.58
CA LEU A 98 -1.38 2.23 32.54
C LEU A 98 -0.52 3.25 31.77
N PHE A 99 0.81 3.19 31.91
CA PHE A 99 1.70 4.07 31.15
C PHE A 99 1.71 3.73 29.65
N LEU A 100 1.77 2.45 29.29
CA LEU A 100 1.70 2.01 27.88
C LEU A 100 0.36 2.39 27.23
N GLU A 101 -0.75 2.24 27.97
CA GLU A 101 -2.08 2.67 27.54
C GLU A 101 -2.11 4.18 27.27
N ARG A 102 -1.50 4.99 28.15
CA ARG A 102 -1.37 6.44 27.93
C ARG A 102 -0.48 6.78 26.76
N ILE A 103 0.62 6.06 26.54
CA ILE A 103 1.46 6.24 25.33
C ILE A 103 0.59 6.03 24.09
N HIS A 104 -0.16 4.93 24.04
CA HIS A 104 -1.00 4.60 22.89
C HIS A 104 -2.07 5.68 22.64
N TYR A 105 -2.92 5.99 23.64
CA TYR A 105 -4.08 6.86 23.43
C TYR A 105 -3.79 8.35 23.46
N ASN A 106 -2.77 8.81 24.20
CA ASN A 106 -2.52 10.24 24.39
C ASN A 106 -1.34 10.77 23.56
N LEU A 107 -0.58 9.89 22.91
CA LEU A 107 0.55 10.30 22.06
C LEU A 107 0.49 9.62 20.69
N LEU A 108 0.58 8.30 20.63
CA LEU A 108 0.76 7.59 19.36
C LEU A 108 -0.48 7.65 18.45
N SER A 109 -1.68 7.63 19.02
CA SER A 109 -2.94 7.81 18.27
C SER A 109 -3.08 9.19 17.61
N GLN A 110 -2.37 10.20 18.13
CA GLN A 110 -2.41 11.58 17.63
C GLN A 110 -1.42 11.82 16.51
N TRP A 111 -0.42 10.95 16.37
CA TRP A 111 0.63 11.04 15.35
C TRP A 111 0.12 10.55 14.00
N GLN A 112 -0.57 11.45 13.30
CA GLN A 112 -1.06 11.20 11.95
C GLN A 112 0.10 11.19 10.95
N LEU A 113 0.03 10.30 9.96
CA LEU A 113 0.98 10.30 8.85
C LEU A 113 0.73 11.51 7.95
N SER A 114 1.81 12.10 7.43
CA SER A 114 1.71 13.15 6.43
C SER A 114 1.15 12.59 5.12
N ASP A 115 0.72 13.46 4.20
CA ASP A 115 0.29 13.02 2.87
C ASP A 115 1.52 12.54 2.08
N VAL A 116 1.49 11.28 1.63
CA VAL A 116 2.58 10.61 0.90
C VAL A 116 2.93 11.32 -0.42
N ILE A 117 1.94 11.89 -1.11
CA ILE A 117 2.11 12.50 -2.43
C ILE A 117 2.51 13.97 -2.28
N ARG A 118 1.94 14.67 -1.30
CA ARG A 118 2.11 16.13 -1.19
C ARG A 118 3.31 16.54 -0.36
N SER A 119 3.79 15.70 0.55
CA SER A 119 4.86 16.06 1.50
C SER A 119 6.23 15.67 0.97
N SER A 120 7.23 16.53 1.17
CA SER A 120 8.59 16.23 0.72
C SER A 120 9.19 15.01 1.46
N ILE A 121 10.06 14.26 0.80
CA ILE A 121 10.78 13.14 1.43
C ILE A 121 11.59 13.56 2.67
N GLN A 122 12.11 14.80 2.67
CA GLN A 122 12.85 15.34 3.80
C GLN A 122 11.95 15.52 5.02
N THR A 123 10.74 16.04 4.82
CA THR A 123 9.74 16.18 5.89
C THR A 123 9.39 14.82 6.49
N TRP A 124 9.21 13.82 5.65
CA TRP A 124 8.97 12.45 6.09
C TRP A 124 10.12 11.86 6.89
N ASP A 125 11.37 12.04 6.41
CA ASP A 125 12.56 11.57 7.12
C ASP A 125 12.71 12.26 8.48
N ASP A 126 12.46 13.57 8.57
CA ASP A 126 12.49 14.32 9.83
C ASP A 126 11.45 13.79 10.83
N ILE A 127 10.21 13.55 10.38
CA ILE A 127 9.12 13.02 11.21
C ILE A 127 9.48 11.61 11.71
N VAL A 128 9.82 10.70 10.80
CA VAL A 128 10.07 9.29 11.13
C VAL A 128 11.30 9.15 12.02
N THR A 129 12.36 9.92 11.75
CA THR A 129 13.57 9.94 12.58
C THR A 129 13.27 10.48 13.98
N ASN A 130 12.48 11.56 14.10
CA ASN A 130 12.08 12.10 15.39
C ASN A 130 11.20 11.13 16.17
N ARG A 131 10.20 10.51 15.53
CA ARG A 131 9.35 9.48 16.16
C ARG A 131 10.17 8.30 16.65
N SER A 132 11.11 7.80 15.84
CA SER A 132 12.02 6.73 16.26
C SER A 132 12.81 7.14 17.51
N LEU A 133 13.34 8.37 17.55
CA LEU A 133 14.06 8.87 18.71
C LEU A 133 13.16 8.99 19.94
N PHE A 134 11.92 9.47 19.79
CA PHE A 134 10.95 9.57 20.87
C PHE A 134 10.58 8.20 21.43
N LEU A 135 10.38 7.20 20.56
CA LEU A 135 10.10 5.82 20.95
C LEU A 135 11.29 5.21 21.69
N ASP A 136 12.53 5.45 21.23
CA ASP A 136 13.75 4.98 21.91
C ASP A 136 13.87 5.59 23.32
N VAL A 137 13.52 6.87 23.48
CA VAL A 137 13.47 7.54 24.78
C VAL A 137 12.38 6.93 25.67
N LEU A 138 11.18 6.69 25.14
CA LEU A 138 10.09 6.07 25.90
C LEU A 138 10.47 4.66 26.36
N ASP A 139 11.12 3.88 25.51
CA ASP A 139 11.56 2.53 25.83
C ASP A 139 12.59 2.53 26.97
N GLU A 140 13.57 3.45 26.93
CA GLU A 140 14.52 3.61 28.02
C GLU A 140 13.83 4.03 29.33
N LEU A 141 12.86 4.94 29.27
CA LEU A 141 12.11 5.40 30.44
C LEU A 141 11.26 4.30 31.09
N ILE A 142 10.84 3.31 30.31
CA ILE A 142 10.13 2.12 30.81
C ILE A 142 11.06 0.93 31.08
N GLY A 143 12.38 1.11 31.07
CA GLY A 143 13.36 0.09 31.48
C GLY A 143 13.86 -0.87 30.38
N GLY A 144 13.71 -0.50 29.10
CA GLY A 144 14.27 -1.22 27.96
C GLY A 144 15.80 -1.09 27.80
N PRO A 145 16.38 -1.52 26.67
CA PRO A 145 17.82 -1.50 26.44
C PRO A 145 18.39 -0.08 26.47
N ARG A 146 19.55 0.07 27.12
CA ARG A 146 20.10 1.37 27.52
C ARG A 146 20.53 2.24 26.33
N MET A 147 20.08 3.49 26.30
CA MET A 147 20.64 4.59 25.49
C MET A 147 21.28 5.67 26.41
N ILE A 148 22.19 5.27 27.31
CA ILE A 148 23.11 6.15 28.08
C ILE A 148 22.42 7.23 28.97
N PHE A 149 21.13 7.14 29.30
CA PHE A 149 20.40 8.18 30.02
C PHE A 149 20.19 7.89 31.51
N THR A 150 19.94 6.64 31.91
CA THR A 150 19.77 6.26 33.34
C THR A 150 20.67 5.08 33.73
N SER A 151 21.70 5.35 34.53
CA SER A 151 22.81 4.41 34.81
C SER A 151 22.47 3.23 35.74
N ARG A 152 21.20 3.02 36.13
CA ARG A 152 20.83 2.15 37.27
C ARG A 152 19.89 0.98 36.96
N LEU A 153 19.34 0.84 35.76
CA LEU A 153 18.35 -0.22 35.44
C LEU A 153 18.95 -1.37 34.61
N LYS A 154 18.53 -2.62 34.87
CA LYS A 154 19.01 -3.83 34.16
C LYS A 154 18.34 -3.93 32.78
N ALA A 155 19.10 -4.32 31.77
CA ALA A 155 18.62 -4.47 30.39
C ALA A 155 17.48 -5.51 30.31
N THR A 156 16.34 -5.07 29.79
CA THR A 156 15.27 -5.96 29.29
C THR A 156 15.11 -5.72 27.79
N GLU A 157 14.53 -6.67 27.05
CA GLU A 157 14.21 -6.50 25.63
C GLU A 157 13.26 -5.31 25.42
N PHE A 158 13.34 -4.66 24.25
CA PHE A 158 12.46 -3.55 23.86
C PHE A 158 10.98 -3.92 24.06
N ASP A 159 10.15 -2.97 24.50
CA ASP A 159 8.73 -3.22 24.67
C ASP A 159 8.06 -3.53 23.30
N PRO A 160 7.34 -4.66 23.14
CA PRO A 160 6.74 -5.05 21.87
C PRO A 160 5.85 -3.98 21.26
N LEU A 161 5.14 -3.17 22.06
CA LEU A 161 4.31 -2.08 21.56
C LEU A 161 5.17 -1.01 20.88
N LEU A 162 6.31 -0.64 21.46
CA LEU A 162 7.17 0.40 20.92
C LEU A 162 7.92 -0.09 19.67
N ILE A 163 8.36 -1.36 19.65
CA ILE A 163 8.89 -2.01 18.44
C ILE A 163 7.84 -1.95 17.33
N ASP A 164 6.59 -2.27 17.67
CA ASP A 164 5.48 -2.32 16.72
C ASP A 164 5.32 -1.00 15.96
N TYR A 165 5.28 0.11 16.69
CA TYR A 165 5.16 1.46 16.13
C TYR A 165 6.40 1.91 15.36
N LYS A 166 7.59 1.56 15.85
CA LYS A 166 8.85 1.89 15.18
C LYS A 166 8.94 1.21 13.81
N VAL A 167 8.63 -0.09 13.77
CA VAL A 167 8.59 -0.86 12.52
C VAL A 167 7.53 -0.31 11.58
N GLN A 168 6.32 0.00 12.08
CA GLN A 168 5.27 0.58 11.23
C GLN A 168 5.72 1.92 10.62
N SER A 169 6.29 2.82 11.43
CA SER A 169 6.75 4.13 10.94
C SER A 169 7.85 4.01 9.88
N LEU A 170 8.72 3.00 9.96
CA LEU A 170 9.76 2.73 8.96
C LEU A 170 9.18 2.08 7.69
N LEU A 171 8.16 1.22 7.81
CA LEU A 171 7.43 0.68 6.67
C LEU A 171 6.70 1.80 5.91
N ASP A 172 6.03 2.70 6.63
CA ASP A 172 5.34 3.86 6.03
C ASP A 172 6.34 4.79 5.31
N MET A 173 7.53 5.01 5.90
CA MET A 173 8.61 5.75 5.25
C MET A 173 9.09 5.05 3.97
N SER A 174 9.23 3.73 4.02
CA SER A 174 9.64 2.93 2.86
C SER A 174 8.63 3.04 1.73
N TYR A 175 7.33 2.94 2.06
CA TYR A 175 6.24 3.12 1.13
C TYR A 175 6.19 4.53 0.55
N CYS A 176 6.41 5.56 1.38
CA CYS A 176 6.49 6.94 0.91
C CYS A 176 7.65 7.15 -0.06
N ALA A 177 8.84 6.65 0.28
CA ALA A 177 10.02 6.71 -0.59
C ALA A 177 9.76 6.01 -1.93
N LEU A 178 9.12 4.85 -1.92
CA LEU A 178 8.67 4.13 -3.12
C LEU A 178 7.73 4.98 -3.99
N ARG A 179 6.70 5.60 -3.40
CA ARG A 179 5.72 6.44 -4.12
C ARG A 179 6.35 7.72 -4.70
N GLN A 180 7.44 8.20 -4.13
CA GLN A 180 8.22 9.33 -4.64
C GLN A 180 9.41 8.90 -5.52
N HIS A 181 9.44 7.64 -5.96
CA HIS A 181 10.50 7.06 -6.81
C HIS A 181 11.92 7.12 -6.22
N ASN A 182 12.05 7.23 -4.89
CA ASN A 182 13.32 7.15 -4.17
C ASN A 182 13.59 5.70 -3.71
N PHE A 183 13.86 4.83 -4.69
CA PHE A 183 13.99 3.39 -4.46
C PHE A 183 15.14 3.01 -3.53
N LYS A 184 16.26 3.75 -3.59
CA LYS A 184 17.41 3.50 -2.71
C LYS A 184 17.02 3.69 -1.24
N LEU A 185 16.33 4.79 -0.92
CA LEU A 185 15.87 5.06 0.44
C LEU A 185 14.81 4.03 0.88
N ALA A 186 13.88 3.67 -0.01
CA ALA A 186 12.88 2.63 0.26
C ALA A 186 13.54 1.30 0.67
N LEU A 187 14.53 0.83 -0.08
CA LEU A 187 15.27 -0.40 0.25
C LEU A 187 16.08 -0.28 1.55
N THR A 188 16.72 0.87 1.78
CA THR A 188 17.44 1.11 3.04
C THR A 188 16.51 0.96 4.24
N LYS A 189 15.33 1.59 4.20
CA LYS A 189 14.34 1.53 5.28
C LYS A 189 13.67 0.16 5.42
N LEU A 190 13.44 -0.56 4.33
CA LEU A 190 12.99 -1.96 4.39
C LEU A 190 14.02 -2.88 5.06
N ASN A 191 15.30 -2.73 4.73
CA ASN A 191 16.35 -3.56 5.33
C ASN A 191 16.49 -3.30 6.84
N GLU A 192 16.27 -2.06 7.29
CA GLU A 192 16.23 -1.70 8.72
C GLU A 192 15.12 -2.43 9.48
N THR A 193 14.00 -2.82 8.83
CA THR A 193 12.84 -3.44 9.50
C THR A 193 12.83 -4.97 9.48
N HIS A 194 13.51 -5.60 8.52
CA HIS A 194 13.39 -7.04 8.25
C HIS A 194 13.62 -7.94 9.48
N HIS A 195 14.60 -7.61 10.31
CA HIS A 195 14.96 -8.39 11.51
C HIS A 195 14.02 -8.18 12.71
N CYS A 196 13.14 -7.18 12.66
CA CYS A 196 12.20 -6.85 13.73
C CYS A 196 10.76 -7.31 13.44
N LEU A 197 10.47 -7.81 12.25
CA LEU A 197 9.10 -8.19 11.84
C LEU A 197 8.50 -9.28 12.74
N ASP A 198 9.31 -10.26 13.15
CA ASP A 198 8.86 -11.37 14.01
C ASP A 198 8.59 -10.92 15.45
N LEU A 199 9.08 -9.75 15.86
CA LEU A 199 8.90 -9.17 17.18
C LEU A 199 7.67 -8.26 17.27
N CYS A 200 7.04 -7.94 16.14
CA CYS A 200 5.89 -7.06 16.09
C CYS A 200 4.58 -7.76 16.46
N GLN A 201 3.62 -6.98 16.92
CA GLN A 201 2.22 -7.40 16.92
C GLN A 201 1.76 -7.56 15.46
N ASN A 202 0.90 -8.55 15.21
CA ASN A 202 0.44 -8.88 13.86
C ASN A 202 1.61 -9.07 12.87
N SER A 203 2.65 -9.81 13.27
CA SER A 203 3.85 -10.08 12.47
C SER A 203 3.51 -10.56 11.04
N LEU A 204 2.46 -11.38 10.88
CA LEU A 204 1.97 -11.81 9.57
C LEU A 204 1.58 -10.64 8.66
N ILE A 205 0.76 -9.71 9.15
CA ILE A 205 0.30 -8.53 8.38
C ILE A 205 1.47 -7.65 7.99
N LYS A 206 2.37 -7.35 8.94
CA LYS A 206 3.56 -6.52 8.67
C LYS A 206 4.53 -7.19 7.72
N SER A 207 4.66 -8.50 7.81
CA SER A 207 5.49 -9.27 6.90
C SER A 207 4.90 -9.31 5.49
N ILE A 208 3.57 -9.34 5.34
CA ILE A 208 2.90 -9.17 4.03
C ILE A 208 3.17 -7.76 3.49
N TYR A 209 2.99 -6.73 4.31
CA TYR A 209 3.22 -5.34 3.89
C TYR A 209 4.67 -5.06 3.51
N TRP A 210 5.64 -5.64 4.25
CA TRP A 210 7.06 -5.58 3.90
C TRP A 210 7.32 -6.23 2.53
N ASN A 211 6.78 -7.44 2.29
CA ASN A 211 6.92 -8.14 1.02
C ASN A 211 6.28 -7.34 -0.14
N GLU A 212 5.14 -6.70 0.08
CA GLU A 212 4.47 -5.82 -0.89
C GLU A 212 5.41 -4.68 -1.34
N ILE A 213 5.92 -3.89 -0.39
CA ILE A 213 6.79 -2.74 -0.70
C ILE A 213 8.07 -3.23 -1.38
N TYR A 214 8.66 -4.33 -0.90
CA TYR A 214 9.88 -4.90 -1.48
C TYR A 214 9.69 -5.27 -2.95
N CYS A 215 8.65 -6.04 -3.27
CA CYS A 215 8.35 -6.45 -4.64
C CYS A 215 7.99 -5.24 -5.53
N ASP A 216 7.20 -4.28 -5.04
CA ASP A 216 6.81 -3.07 -5.80
C ASP A 216 8.02 -2.18 -6.12
N VAL A 217 8.95 -2.01 -5.17
CA VAL A 217 10.21 -1.28 -5.42
C VAL A 217 10.98 -1.88 -6.59
N HIS A 218 11.17 -3.20 -6.59
CA HIS A 218 11.92 -3.86 -7.67
C HIS A 218 11.17 -3.80 -9.01
N LEU A 219 9.85 -4.03 -9.02
CA LEU A 219 9.05 -3.90 -10.24
C LEU A 219 9.14 -2.49 -10.85
N LYS A 220 8.96 -1.45 -10.04
CA LYS A 220 9.04 -0.06 -10.54
C LYS A 220 10.45 0.37 -10.92
N CYS A 221 11.48 -0.15 -10.25
CA CYS A 221 12.87 0.07 -10.69
C CYS A 221 13.09 -0.45 -12.11
N HIS A 222 12.53 -1.62 -12.42
CA HIS A 222 12.63 -2.22 -13.77
C HIS A 222 11.84 -1.45 -14.83
N GLN A 223 10.65 -0.94 -14.50
CA GLN A 223 9.84 -0.14 -15.43
C GLN A 223 10.54 1.17 -15.87
N ILE A 224 11.42 1.73 -15.04
CA ILE A 224 12.14 2.97 -15.34
C ILE A 224 13.45 2.72 -16.10
N GLN A 225 14.07 1.55 -15.92
CA GLN A 225 15.33 1.21 -16.58
C GLN A 225 15.08 0.75 -18.03
N SER A 226 15.17 1.70 -18.96
CA SER A 226 15.05 1.48 -20.41
C SER A 226 15.94 0.35 -20.94
N SER A 227 15.34 -0.54 -21.74
CA SER A 227 15.90 -1.47 -22.75
C SER A 227 17.09 -2.38 -22.43
N THR A 228 17.79 -2.23 -21.30
CA THR A 228 18.96 -3.05 -20.94
C THR A 228 18.83 -3.79 -19.62
N SER A 229 17.75 -3.57 -18.85
CA SER A 229 17.49 -4.40 -17.67
C SER A 229 16.96 -5.75 -18.14
N THR A 230 17.79 -6.78 -18.03
CA THR A 230 17.41 -8.14 -18.42
C THR A 230 16.34 -8.66 -17.45
N LEU A 231 15.40 -9.47 -17.94
CA LEU A 231 14.52 -10.27 -17.07
C LEU A 231 15.34 -11.07 -16.04
N SER A 232 16.58 -11.45 -16.40
CA SER A 232 17.53 -12.05 -15.46
C SER A 232 17.82 -11.17 -14.25
N ASN A 233 17.90 -9.83 -14.37
CA ASN A 233 18.05 -8.94 -13.21
C ASN A 233 16.81 -8.96 -12.31
N LEU A 234 15.59 -8.94 -12.88
CA LEU A 234 14.35 -9.05 -12.11
C LEU A 234 14.21 -10.43 -11.44
N LEU A 235 14.52 -11.50 -12.17
CA LEU A 235 14.43 -12.88 -11.66
C LEU A 235 15.58 -13.26 -10.73
N SER A 236 16.76 -12.63 -10.87
CA SER A 236 17.89 -12.81 -9.96
C SER A 236 17.73 -12.02 -8.66
N THR A 237 16.96 -10.93 -8.68
CA THR A 237 16.47 -10.35 -7.44
C THR A 237 15.57 -11.36 -6.74
N SER A 238 15.59 -11.44 -5.42
CA SER A 238 14.76 -12.37 -4.64
C SER A 238 13.25 -12.15 -4.75
N VAL A 239 12.79 -11.30 -5.68
CA VAL A 239 11.39 -10.93 -5.94
C VAL A 239 10.52 -12.17 -6.14
N VAL A 240 10.90 -13.13 -6.98
CA VAL A 240 10.10 -14.36 -7.17
C VAL A 240 9.95 -15.16 -5.87
N LYS A 241 11.03 -15.24 -5.09
CA LYS A 241 11.02 -15.91 -3.78
C LYS A 241 10.13 -15.16 -2.79
N GLU A 242 10.18 -13.82 -2.79
CA GLU A 242 9.37 -12.98 -1.91
C GLU A 242 7.88 -12.97 -2.32
N PHE A 243 7.56 -13.04 -3.61
CA PHE A 243 6.21 -13.26 -4.11
C PHE A 243 5.65 -14.60 -3.63
N LYS A 244 6.41 -15.68 -3.75
CA LYS A 244 5.98 -17.01 -3.28
C LYS A 244 5.77 -17.04 -1.75
N LYS A 245 6.65 -16.37 -0.99
CA LYS A 245 6.45 -16.19 0.45
C LYS A 245 5.18 -15.39 0.75
N MET A 246 4.93 -14.32 -0.01
CA MET A 246 3.73 -13.49 0.15
C MET A 246 2.46 -14.27 -0.18
N GLU A 247 2.45 -15.07 -1.24
CA GLU A 247 1.35 -15.97 -1.63
C GLU A 247 1.00 -16.96 -0.50
N ILE A 248 2.01 -17.60 0.10
CA ILE A 248 1.82 -18.51 1.24
C ILE A 248 1.23 -17.73 2.43
N LYS A 249 1.76 -16.56 2.77
CA LYS A 249 1.24 -15.74 3.88
C LYS A 249 -0.19 -15.25 3.65
N ILE A 250 -0.52 -14.88 2.42
CA ILE A 250 -1.86 -14.44 2.02
C ILE A 250 -2.86 -15.60 2.07
N SER A 251 -2.50 -16.79 1.62
CA SER A 251 -3.39 -17.96 1.73
C SER A 251 -3.65 -18.39 3.18
N LEU A 252 -2.75 -18.05 4.12
CA LEU A 252 -2.97 -18.20 5.57
C LEU A 252 -3.83 -17.08 6.18
N LEU A 253 -3.96 -15.94 5.49
CA LEU A 253 -4.72 -14.79 5.97
C LEU A 253 -6.21 -14.98 5.68
N LYS A 254 -7.04 -15.02 6.73
CA LYS A 254 -8.49 -15.00 6.55
C LYS A 254 -8.95 -13.58 6.21
N ILE A 255 -9.70 -13.43 5.13
CA ILE A 255 -10.29 -12.15 4.73
C ILE A 255 -11.53 -11.94 5.59
N ILE A 256 -11.39 -11.16 6.67
CA ILE A 256 -12.45 -10.93 7.67
C ILE A 256 -12.82 -9.46 7.82
N ASP A 257 -11.97 -8.56 7.33
CA ASP A 257 -12.12 -7.13 7.46
C ASP A 257 -11.55 -6.40 6.23
N GLN A 258 -11.73 -5.08 6.19
CA GLN A 258 -11.24 -4.24 5.09
C GLN A 258 -9.71 -4.27 4.96
N GLN A 259 -8.97 -4.40 6.05
CA GLN A 259 -7.50 -4.39 6.03
C GLN A 259 -6.95 -5.67 5.38
N THR A 260 -7.46 -6.83 5.79
CA THR A 260 -7.09 -8.13 5.23
C THR A 260 -7.53 -8.26 3.76
N ALA A 261 -8.70 -7.73 3.39
CA ALA A 261 -9.13 -7.63 2.00
C ALA A 261 -8.19 -6.74 1.17
N GLN A 262 -7.80 -5.57 1.70
CA GLN A 262 -6.88 -4.64 1.04
C GLN A 262 -5.51 -5.29 0.77
N LEU A 263 -4.96 -6.03 1.75
CA LEU A 263 -3.68 -6.72 1.60
C LEU A 263 -3.75 -7.83 0.54
N ASN A 264 -4.85 -8.58 0.50
CA ASN A 264 -5.07 -9.58 -0.53
C ASN A 264 -5.13 -8.93 -1.92
N SER A 265 -5.97 -7.91 -2.09
CA SER A 265 -6.08 -7.19 -3.37
C SER A 265 -4.76 -6.51 -3.77
N ASN A 266 -3.97 -5.97 -2.84
CA ASN A 266 -2.63 -5.46 -3.13
C ASN A 266 -1.68 -6.56 -3.66
N TYR A 267 -1.70 -7.76 -3.06
CA TYR A 267 -0.94 -8.90 -3.56
C TYR A 267 -1.34 -9.27 -5.00
N ILE A 268 -2.65 -9.33 -5.26
CA ILE A 268 -3.20 -9.68 -6.58
C ILE A 268 -2.78 -8.65 -7.63
N GLN A 269 -2.89 -7.35 -7.31
CA GLN A 269 -2.44 -6.25 -8.17
C GLN A 269 -0.94 -6.38 -8.47
N LEU A 270 -0.13 -6.63 -7.45
CA LEU A 270 1.32 -6.76 -7.59
C LEU A 270 1.71 -7.98 -8.43
N ASN A 271 1.00 -9.09 -8.27
CA ASN A 271 1.16 -10.29 -9.08
C ASN A 271 0.77 -10.02 -10.55
N SER A 272 -0.33 -9.29 -10.78
CA SER A 272 -0.73 -8.85 -12.13
C SER A 272 0.35 -8.01 -12.79
N GLN A 273 0.92 -7.03 -12.08
CA GLN A 273 2.02 -6.19 -12.59
C GLN A 273 3.27 -7.01 -12.89
N PHE A 274 3.63 -7.97 -12.04
CA PHE A 274 4.74 -8.88 -12.28
C PHE A 274 4.50 -9.72 -13.54
N CYS A 275 3.33 -10.35 -13.66
CA CYS A 275 2.95 -11.12 -14.84
C CYS A 275 3.02 -10.27 -16.12
N ARG A 276 2.47 -9.05 -16.11
CA ARG A 276 2.56 -8.12 -17.25
C ARG A 276 4.00 -7.82 -17.63
N THR A 277 4.85 -7.51 -16.66
CA THR A 277 6.28 -7.22 -16.89
C THR A 277 7.00 -8.41 -17.51
N VAL A 278 6.72 -9.64 -17.06
CA VAL A 278 7.29 -10.86 -17.63
C VAL A 278 6.78 -11.08 -19.05
N ILE A 279 5.47 -10.93 -19.27
CA ILE A 279 4.84 -11.06 -20.59
C ILE A 279 5.40 -10.02 -21.57
N ASP A 280 5.56 -8.76 -21.16
CA ASP A 280 6.22 -7.68 -21.93
C ASP A 280 7.61 -8.08 -22.42
N PHE A 281 8.40 -8.63 -21.50
CA PHE A 281 9.74 -9.08 -21.82
C PHE A 281 9.73 -10.22 -22.84
N LEU A 282 8.87 -11.23 -22.63
CA LEU A 282 8.76 -12.38 -23.52
C LEU A 282 8.27 -11.99 -24.91
N PHE A 283 7.30 -11.07 -25.01
CA PHE A 283 6.85 -10.52 -26.30
C PHE A 283 7.96 -9.76 -27.03
N THR A 284 8.73 -8.95 -26.31
CA THR A 284 9.85 -8.20 -26.93
C THR A 284 10.89 -9.18 -27.49
N GLN A 285 11.21 -10.23 -26.73
CA GLN A 285 12.15 -11.27 -27.16
C GLN A 285 11.63 -12.11 -28.33
N SER A 286 10.33 -12.47 -28.33
CA SER A 286 9.76 -13.22 -29.44
C SER A 286 9.76 -12.39 -30.73
N GLN A 287 9.39 -11.11 -30.66
CA GLN A 287 9.43 -10.20 -31.80
C GLN A 287 10.85 -10.03 -32.38
N GLU A 288 11.86 -9.89 -31.53
CA GLU A 288 13.27 -9.88 -31.98
C GLU A 288 13.62 -11.19 -32.71
N MET A 289 13.21 -12.35 -32.19
CA MET A 289 13.44 -13.65 -32.84
C MET A 289 12.71 -13.78 -34.18
N TYR A 290 11.50 -13.23 -34.33
CA TYR A 290 10.77 -13.17 -35.61
C TYR A 290 11.49 -12.27 -36.64
N LEU A 291 11.98 -11.10 -36.21
CA LEU A 291 12.64 -10.14 -37.10
C LEU A 291 13.97 -10.64 -37.66
N TYR A 292 14.72 -11.46 -36.90
CA TYR A 292 16.01 -12.00 -37.32
C TYR A 292 15.96 -13.29 -38.16
N SER A 293 14.76 -13.73 -38.58
CA SER A 293 14.56 -14.85 -39.53
C SER A 293 15.46 -16.06 -39.27
N LEU A 294 15.59 -16.49 -38.01
CA LEU A 294 16.27 -17.72 -37.67
C LEU A 294 15.30 -18.87 -37.89
N GLU A 295 15.31 -19.47 -39.09
CA GLU A 295 14.45 -20.60 -39.51
C GLU A 295 14.47 -21.81 -38.55
N ASN A 296 15.41 -21.85 -37.59
CA ASN A 296 15.51 -22.88 -36.55
C ASN A 296 14.80 -22.56 -35.22
N ASN A 297 14.17 -21.39 -35.05
CA ASN A 297 13.61 -20.97 -33.76
C ASN A 297 12.09 -21.15 -33.62
N ASN A 298 11.40 -21.72 -34.62
CA ASN A 298 9.93 -21.93 -34.57
C ASN A 298 9.46 -22.66 -33.29
N ASN A 299 10.24 -23.64 -32.81
CA ASN A 299 9.93 -24.35 -31.56
C ASN A 299 10.09 -23.45 -30.32
N GLN A 300 11.08 -22.56 -30.30
CA GLN A 300 11.29 -21.63 -29.18
C GLN A 300 10.23 -20.53 -29.15
N ILE A 301 9.81 -20.07 -30.31
CA ILE A 301 8.72 -19.11 -30.48
C ILE A 301 7.42 -19.71 -29.94
N GLN A 302 7.03 -20.92 -30.39
CA GLN A 302 5.84 -21.62 -29.90
C GLN A 302 5.88 -21.87 -28.38
N GLN A 303 7.05 -22.23 -27.83
CA GLN A 303 7.21 -22.39 -26.38
C GLN A 303 7.04 -21.07 -25.63
N THR A 304 7.49 -19.96 -26.21
CA THR A 304 7.36 -18.62 -25.63
C THR A 304 5.90 -18.19 -25.62
N ASP A 305 5.17 -18.40 -26.73
CA ASP A 305 3.75 -18.07 -26.83
C ASP A 305 2.89 -18.92 -25.89
N GLN A 306 3.21 -20.21 -25.75
CA GLN A 306 2.56 -21.09 -24.78
C GLN A 306 2.78 -20.59 -23.35
N LEU A 307 4.00 -20.18 -23.01
CA LEU A 307 4.33 -19.67 -21.67
C LEU A 307 3.64 -18.33 -21.39
N ILE A 308 3.54 -17.45 -22.39
CA ILE A 308 2.76 -16.20 -22.32
C ILE A 308 1.29 -16.52 -22.02
N TYR A 309 0.69 -17.46 -22.76
CA TYR A 309 -0.70 -17.88 -22.58
C TYR A 309 -0.94 -18.49 -21.19
N GLU A 310 -0.05 -19.34 -20.71
CA GLU A 310 -0.13 -19.94 -19.38
C GLU A 310 -0.03 -18.88 -18.26
N LEU A 311 0.90 -17.93 -18.38
CA LEU A 311 1.04 -16.83 -17.42
C LEU A 311 -0.19 -15.92 -17.40
N PHE A 312 -0.71 -15.58 -18.57
CA PHE A 312 -1.93 -14.78 -18.70
C PHE A 312 -3.11 -15.46 -18.02
N ASN A 313 -3.39 -16.73 -18.36
CA ASN A 313 -4.51 -17.47 -17.77
C ASN A 313 -4.39 -17.66 -16.27
N LYS A 314 -3.17 -17.90 -15.77
CA LYS A 314 -2.92 -17.97 -14.33
C LYS A 314 -3.27 -16.65 -13.64
N CYS A 315 -2.89 -15.52 -14.23
CA CYS A 315 -3.21 -14.20 -13.67
C CYS A 315 -4.73 -13.93 -13.66
N ILE A 316 -5.42 -14.23 -14.76
CA ILE A 316 -6.87 -14.10 -14.86
C ILE A 316 -7.59 -14.97 -13.83
N HIS A 317 -7.17 -16.23 -13.68
CA HIS A 317 -7.75 -17.15 -12.69
C HIS A 317 -7.62 -16.60 -11.27
N ILE A 318 -6.43 -16.13 -10.89
CA ILE A 318 -6.15 -15.56 -9.57
C ILE A 318 -7.01 -14.30 -9.30
N LEU A 319 -7.15 -13.43 -10.29
CA LEU A 319 -8.02 -12.24 -10.21
C LEU A 319 -9.49 -12.61 -10.04
N LYS A 320 -10.01 -13.53 -10.87
CA LYS A 320 -11.40 -14.01 -10.79
C LYS A 320 -11.71 -14.63 -9.43
N GLU A 321 -10.85 -15.54 -8.97
CA GLU A 321 -11.02 -16.21 -7.68
C GLU A 321 -11.04 -15.21 -6.51
N ASN A 322 -10.19 -14.18 -6.56
CA ASN A 322 -10.18 -13.12 -5.55
C ASN A 322 -11.47 -12.27 -5.58
N ILE A 323 -11.92 -11.85 -6.77
CA ILE A 323 -13.17 -11.09 -6.92
C ILE A 323 -14.35 -11.91 -6.39
N GLU A 324 -14.47 -13.17 -6.79
CA GLU A 324 -15.55 -14.06 -6.32
C GLU A 324 -15.55 -14.20 -4.80
N LYS A 325 -14.39 -14.44 -4.17
CA LYS A 325 -14.27 -14.49 -2.71
C LYS A 325 -14.68 -13.18 -2.03
N GLN A 326 -14.28 -12.04 -2.57
CA GLN A 326 -14.67 -10.74 -2.01
C GLN A 326 -16.17 -10.48 -2.15
N GLU A 327 -16.78 -10.88 -3.27
CA GLU A 327 -18.23 -10.74 -3.49
C GLU A 327 -19.06 -11.69 -2.61
N THR A 328 -18.56 -12.88 -2.27
CA THR A 328 -19.25 -13.81 -1.36
C THR A 328 -19.08 -13.44 0.11
N ASP A 329 -17.85 -13.13 0.52
CA ASP A 329 -17.50 -13.07 1.93
C ASP A 329 -17.73 -11.68 2.55
N LEU A 330 -17.80 -10.63 1.73
CA LEU A 330 -17.77 -9.23 2.20
C LEU A 330 -18.99 -8.39 1.79
N GLN A 331 -20.14 -9.03 1.49
CA GLN A 331 -21.40 -8.34 1.07
C GLN A 331 -21.86 -7.20 2.00
N ASN A 332 -21.38 -7.16 3.25
CA ASN A 332 -21.77 -6.19 4.27
C ASN A 332 -20.71 -5.12 4.60
N LEU A 333 -19.53 -5.15 3.99
CA LEU A 333 -18.43 -4.21 4.27
C LEU A 333 -18.28 -3.18 3.14
N SER A 334 -17.74 -1.99 3.44
CA SER A 334 -17.46 -0.93 2.46
C SER A 334 -16.27 -1.26 1.54
N VAL A 335 -16.29 -2.43 0.91
CA VAL A 335 -15.23 -3.01 0.07
C VAL A 335 -15.39 -2.57 -1.40
N LYS A 336 -16.40 -1.74 -1.72
CA LYS A 336 -16.69 -1.26 -3.07
C LYS A 336 -15.43 -0.75 -3.79
N ASN A 337 -14.62 0.06 -3.13
CA ASN A 337 -13.39 0.60 -3.72
C ASN A 337 -12.37 -0.49 -4.08
N ILE A 338 -12.29 -1.56 -3.29
CA ILE A 338 -11.35 -2.68 -3.51
C ILE A 338 -11.84 -3.54 -4.68
N LEU A 339 -13.12 -3.90 -4.67
CA LEU A 339 -13.75 -4.64 -5.78
C LEU A 339 -13.62 -3.87 -7.09
N SER A 340 -13.92 -2.58 -7.08
CA SER A 340 -13.76 -1.72 -8.25
C SER A 340 -12.33 -1.75 -8.79
N ARG A 341 -11.33 -1.69 -7.91
CA ARG A 341 -9.92 -1.78 -8.31
C ARG A 341 -9.60 -3.14 -8.94
N ASP A 342 -10.05 -4.23 -8.32
CA ASP A 342 -9.76 -5.59 -8.80
C ASP A 342 -10.40 -5.85 -10.18
N TYR A 343 -11.61 -5.35 -10.42
CA TYR A 343 -12.21 -5.35 -11.76
C TYR A 343 -11.41 -4.53 -12.76
N ASN A 344 -10.89 -3.36 -12.36
CA ASN A 344 -10.08 -2.52 -13.26
C ASN A 344 -8.74 -3.16 -13.62
N ASP A 345 -8.09 -3.83 -12.65
CA ASP A 345 -6.87 -4.59 -12.90
C ASP A 345 -7.15 -5.77 -13.86
N LEU A 346 -8.30 -6.43 -13.75
CA LEU A 346 -8.76 -7.48 -14.66
C LEU A 346 -9.03 -6.94 -16.07
N VAL A 347 -9.74 -5.82 -16.20
CA VAL A 347 -9.97 -5.15 -17.49
C VAL A 347 -8.66 -4.79 -18.13
N SER A 348 -7.77 -4.16 -17.38
CA SER A 348 -6.52 -3.64 -17.90
C SER A 348 -5.59 -4.75 -18.39
N ILE A 349 -5.51 -5.91 -17.70
CA ILE A 349 -4.67 -7.02 -18.20
C ILE A 349 -5.25 -7.67 -19.45
N CYS A 350 -6.58 -7.80 -19.53
CA CYS A 350 -7.23 -8.35 -20.72
C CYS A 350 -7.09 -7.41 -21.93
N ASP A 351 -7.29 -6.11 -21.74
CA ASP A 351 -7.11 -5.09 -22.79
C ASP A 351 -5.65 -5.01 -23.24
N ASP A 352 -4.69 -4.98 -22.31
CA ASP A 352 -3.26 -5.02 -22.62
C ASP A 352 -2.87 -6.27 -23.42
N TYR A 353 -3.49 -7.42 -23.13
CA TYR A 353 -3.24 -8.68 -23.85
C TYR A 353 -3.83 -8.63 -25.26
N LEU A 354 -5.09 -8.20 -25.43
CA LEU A 354 -5.74 -8.09 -26.74
C LEU A 354 -4.99 -7.16 -27.69
N ARG A 355 -4.59 -5.96 -27.22
CA ARG A 355 -3.86 -4.97 -28.03
C ARG A 355 -2.56 -5.50 -28.61
N ARG A 356 -1.90 -6.47 -27.95
CA ARG A 356 -0.66 -7.08 -28.44
C ARG A 356 -0.90 -7.99 -29.64
N TYR A 357 -2.03 -8.68 -29.68
CA TYR A 357 -2.40 -9.54 -30.80
C TYR A 357 -3.01 -8.76 -31.96
N GLU A 358 -3.65 -7.61 -31.71
CA GLU A 358 -4.13 -6.71 -32.77
C GLU A 358 -2.99 -6.20 -33.66
N ASN A 359 -1.80 -5.99 -33.10
CA ASN A 359 -0.63 -5.50 -33.84
C ASN A 359 0.10 -6.58 -34.65
N ASN A 360 -0.29 -7.86 -34.54
CA ASN A 360 0.28 -8.97 -35.29
C ASN A 360 -0.65 -9.39 -36.44
N GLU A 361 -0.55 -8.71 -37.60
CA GLU A 361 -1.42 -8.91 -38.78
C GLU A 361 -1.45 -10.36 -39.34
N ASN A 362 -0.50 -11.23 -38.93
CA ASN A 362 -0.32 -12.58 -39.50
C ASN A 362 -0.99 -13.74 -38.70
N GLU A 363 -1.58 -13.50 -37.52
CA GLU A 363 -2.11 -14.57 -36.66
C GLU A 363 -3.62 -14.48 -36.37
N ASN A 364 -4.43 -14.58 -37.43
CA ASN A 364 -5.89 -14.70 -37.33
C ASN A 364 -6.35 -15.97 -36.58
N SER A 365 -5.53 -17.01 -36.43
CA SER A 365 -5.88 -18.27 -35.76
C SER A 365 -5.89 -18.18 -34.22
N LEU A 366 -5.03 -17.33 -33.64
CA LEU A 366 -4.91 -17.16 -32.18
C LEU A 366 -6.01 -16.24 -31.65
N LEU A 367 -6.31 -15.17 -32.39
CA LEU A 367 -7.51 -14.34 -32.21
C LEU A 367 -8.79 -15.22 -32.29
N THR A 368 -8.94 -16.07 -33.30
CA THR A 368 -10.13 -16.94 -33.36
C THR A 368 -10.25 -17.90 -32.19
N ASN A 369 -9.15 -18.40 -31.61
CA ASN A 369 -9.19 -19.22 -30.38
C ASN A 369 -9.51 -18.40 -29.11
N LEU A 370 -9.06 -17.14 -29.03
CA LEU A 370 -9.37 -16.23 -27.92
C LEU A 370 -10.83 -15.77 -27.92
N PHE A 371 -11.46 -15.70 -29.10
CA PHE A 371 -12.85 -15.30 -29.28
C PHE A 371 -13.84 -16.48 -29.38
N ASN A 372 -13.42 -17.67 -29.79
CA ASN A 372 -14.28 -18.86 -29.95
C ASN A 372 -14.08 -19.95 -28.88
N GLY A 373 -13.57 -19.60 -27.70
CA GLY A 373 -13.38 -20.59 -26.64
C GLY A 373 -14.70 -21.24 -26.20
N ASP A 374 -14.88 -22.53 -26.52
CA ASP A 374 -16.04 -23.38 -26.18
C ASP A 374 -16.35 -23.48 -24.66
N ASN A 375 -15.53 -22.86 -23.80
CA ASN A 375 -15.59 -22.96 -22.34
C ASN A 375 -15.93 -21.64 -21.61
N GLY A 376 -16.60 -20.67 -22.26
CA GLY A 376 -17.14 -19.49 -21.56
C GLY A 376 -16.11 -18.46 -21.09
N ASN A 377 -14.92 -18.43 -21.71
CA ASN A 377 -13.88 -17.43 -21.47
C ASN A 377 -13.73 -16.49 -22.68
N ASN A 378 -14.83 -15.90 -23.13
CA ASN A 378 -14.72 -14.81 -24.11
C ASN A 378 -14.09 -13.59 -23.40
N ILE A 379 -12.83 -13.29 -23.71
CA ILE A 379 -12.08 -12.20 -23.08
C ILE A 379 -12.79 -10.86 -23.28
N ALA A 380 -13.43 -10.65 -24.44
CA ALA A 380 -14.19 -9.43 -24.70
C ALA A 380 -15.42 -9.32 -23.78
N GLU A 381 -16.15 -10.43 -23.58
CA GLU A 381 -17.26 -10.47 -22.61
C GLU A 381 -16.77 -10.20 -21.19
N LEU A 382 -15.63 -10.80 -20.81
CA LEU A 382 -15.02 -10.60 -19.50
C LEU A 382 -14.65 -9.13 -19.28
N ILE A 383 -14.06 -8.47 -20.27
CA ILE A 383 -13.74 -7.03 -20.22
C ILE A 383 -15.02 -6.22 -20.01
N VAL A 384 -16.03 -6.41 -20.88
CA VAL A 384 -17.28 -5.63 -20.81
C VAL A 384 -17.98 -5.83 -19.47
N LYS A 385 -18.10 -7.07 -19.00
CA LYS A 385 -18.70 -7.38 -17.70
C LYS A 385 -17.92 -6.74 -16.56
N SER A 386 -16.60 -6.82 -16.58
CA SER A 386 -15.74 -6.27 -15.52
C SER A 386 -15.78 -4.75 -15.48
N VAL A 387 -15.82 -4.08 -16.63
CA VAL A 387 -16.00 -2.62 -16.73
C VAL A 387 -17.36 -2.20 -16.16
N LEU A 388 -18.45 -2.89 -16.51
CA LEU A 388 -19.78 -2.56 -15.99
C LEU A 388 -19.86 -2.78 -14.47
N LEU A 389 -19.20 -3.82 -13.97
CA LEU A 389 -19.14 -4.11 -12.54
C LEU A 389 -18.25 -3.12 -11.77
N SER A 390 -17.12 -2.68 -12.32
CA SER A 390 -16.31 -1.64 -11.67
C SER A 390 -17.07 -0.31 -11.55
N MET A 391 -17.84 0.05 -12.59
CA MET A 391 -18.72 1.23 -12.55
C MET A 391 -19.81 1.15 -11.48
N LYS A 392 -20.39 -0.04 -11.26
CA LYS A 392 -21.35 -0.28 -10.17
C LYS A 392 -20.75 0.02 -8.79
N TYR A 393 -19.42 -0.05 -8.65
CA TYR A 393 -18.71 0.18 -7.40
C TYR A 393 -18.05 1.58 -7.32
N ASP A 394 -18.54 2.57 -8.10
CA ASP A 394 -18.19 4.00 -8.03
C ASP A 394 -16.74 4.36 -8.46
N SER A 395 -16.15 3.65 -9.43
CA SER A 395 -14.88 4.09 -10.05
C SER A 395 -15.06 5.26 -11.01
N ASN A 396 -14.29 6.33 -10.77
CA ASN A 396 -14.14 7.46 -11.70
C ASN A 396 -13.09 7.20 -12.80
N GLU A 397 -12.30 6.12 -12.71
CA GLU A 397 -11.26 5.80 -13.70
C GLU A 397 -11.88 5.25 -15.00
N ASP A 398 -12.99 4.51 -14.90
CA ASP A 398 -13.55 3.79 -16.05
C ASP A 398 -14.39 4.65 -16.99
N VAL A 399 -14.83 5.82 -16.54
CA VAL A 399 -15.41 6.85 -17.43
C VAL A 399 -14.41 7.24 -18.52
N LYS A 400 -13.09 7.13 -18.25
CA LYS A 400 -12.05 7.36 -19.27
C LYS A 400 -11.83 6.14 -20.17
N CYS A 401 -11.94 4.92 -19.67
CA CYS A 401 -11.80 3.69 -20.47
C CYS A 401 -12.89 3.57 -21.57
N PHE A 402 -14.10 4.09 -21.33
CA PHE A 402 -15.17 4.17 -22.34
C PHE A 402 -14.89 5.11 -23.52
N SER A 403 -13.86 5.96 -23.44
CA SER A 403 -13.43 6.76 -24.59
C SER A 403 -12.66 5.95 -25.64
N HIS A 404 -12.39 4.66 -25.39
CA HIS A 404 -11.65 3.80 -26.29
C HIS A 404 -12.54 3.24 -27.43
N PRO A 405 -12.12 3.33 -28.71
CA PRO A 405 -12.94 2.97 -29.87
C PRO A 405 -13.45 1.52 -29.89
N ILE A 406 -12.69 0.57 -29.34
CA ILE A 406 -13.01 -0.87 -29.35
C ILE A 406 -14.13 -1.21 -28.35
N LEU A 407 -14.09 -0.62 -27.14
CA LEU A 407 -15.18 -0.75 -26.18
C LEU A 407 -16.45 -0.09 -26.72
N LYS A 408 -16.32 1.08 -27.35
CA LYS A 408 -17.43 1.74 -28.05
C LYS A 408 -17.99 0.88 -29.17
N TYR A 409 -17.14 0.27 -30.00
CA TYR A 409 -17.57 -0.62 -31.08
C TYR A 409 -18.25 -1.88 -30.55
N ASN A 410 -17.68 -2.57 -29.56
CA ASN A 410 -18.29 -3.77 -28.98
C ASN A 410 -19.58 -3.47 -28.20
N LEU A 411 -19.67 -2.30 -27.55
CA LEU A 411 -20.91 -1.83 -26.93
C LEU A 411 -21.95 -1.48 -27.99
N GLU A 412 -21.59 -0.80 -29.07
CA GLU A 412 -22.49 -0.53 -30.20
C GLU A 412 -22.94 -1.83 -30.88
N LEU A 413 -22.07 -2.83 -30.99
CA LEU A 413 -22.38 -4.14 -31.59
C LEU A 413 -23.29 -4.97 -30.67
N ASN A 414 -23.06 -4.95 -29.35
CA ASN A 414 -23.96 -5.55 -28.36
C ASN A 414 -25.30 -4.81 -28.28
N HIS A 415 -25.30 -3.48 -28.37
CA HIS A 415 -26.52 -2.66 -28.39
C HIS A 415 -27.32 -2.94 -29.66
N GLN A 416 -26.67 -3.05 -30.82
CA GLN A 416 -27.30 -3.44 -32.09
C GLN A 416 -27.87 -4.86 -32.03
N GLN A 417 -27.16 -5.80 -31.39
CA GLN A 417 -27.69 -7.15 -31.16
C GLN A 417 -28.91 -7.11 -30.23
N LEU A 418 -28.84 -6.41 -29.10
CA LEU A 418 -29.98 -6.22 -28.19
C LEU A 418 -31.18 -5.56 -28.87
N ASP A 419 -30.96 -4.51 -29.67
CA ASP A 419 -31.98 -3.83 -30.46
C ASP A 419 -32.54 -4.72 -31.58
N HIS A 420 -31.77 -5.70 -32.07
CA HIS A 420 -32.25 -6.70 -33.02
C HIS A 420 -33.11 -7.78 -32.35
N TYR A 421 -32.86 -8.08 -31.08
CA TYR A 421 -33.64 -9.06 -30.31
C TYR A 421 -34.85 -8.45 -29.58
N THR A 422 -34.85 -7.15 -29.30
CA THR A 422 -35.98 -6.46 -28.62
C THR A 422 -37.31 -6.59 -29.37
N PRO A 423 -37.37 -6.46 -30.72
CA PRO A 423 -38.59 -6.71 -31.48
C PRO A 423 -39.06 -8.16 -31.38
N ARG A 424 -38.13 -9.12 -31.37
CA ARG A 424 -38.46 -10.56 -31.28
C ARG A 424 -38.96 -10.97 -29.90
N VAL A 425 -38.41 -10.38 -28.84
CA VAL A 425 -38.91 -10.56 -27.48
C VAL A 425 -40.31 -9.96 -27.34
N LYS A 426 -40.54 -8.78 -27.94
CA LYS A 426 -41.87 -8.15 -27.97
C LYS A 426 -42.89 -8.97 -28.77
N GLU A 427 -42.52 -9.48 -29.94
CA GLU A 427 -43.35 -10.39 -30.75
C GLU A 427 -43.63 -11.71 -30.03
N PHE A 428 -42.66 -12.24 -29.29
CA PHE A 428 -42.82 -13.44 -28.47
C PHE A 428 -43.75 -13.22 -27.28
N ILE A 429 -43.64 -12.07 -26.59
CA ILE A 429 -44.54 -11.66 -25.51
C ILE A 429 -45.95 -11.41 -26.05
N GLU A 430 -46.09 -10.77 -27.22
CA GLU A 430 -47.39 -10.58 -27.88
C GLU A 430 -48.02 -11.92 -28.31
N ALA A 431 -47.22 -12.85 -28.83
CA ALA A 431 -47.68 -14.20 -29.17
C ALA A 431 -48.11 -14.99 -27.91
N LEU A 432 -47.38 -14.86 -26.81
CA LEU A 432 -47.74 -15.47 -25.52
C LEU A 432 -49.02 -14.86 -24.94
N ASN A 433 -49.18 -13.53 -25.01
CA ASN A 433 -50.38 -12.82 -24.54
C ASN A 433 -51.62 -13.15 -25.40
N GLN A 434 -51.45 -13.47 -26.69
CA GLN A 434 -52.52 -13.97 -27.56
C GLN A 434 -52.92 -15.42 -27.23
N LEU A 435 -51.98 -16.25 -26.80
CA LEU A 435 -52.22 -17.64 -26.41
C LEU A 435 -52.85 -17.77 -25.01
N ASN A 436 -52.66 -16.79 -24.11
CA ASN A 436 -53.23 -16.82 -22.77
C ASN A 436 -53.67 -15.43 -22.25
N PRO A 437 -54.85 -14.91 -22.67
CA PRO A 437 -55.25 -13.52 -22.45
C PRO A 437 -55.46 -13.10 -20.99
N GLN A 438 -55.56 -14.07 -20.08
CA GLN A 438 -55.79 -13.82 -18.65
C GLN A 438 -54.50 -13.58 -17.85
N GLN A 439 -53.34 -13.85 -18.45
CA GLN A 439 -52.02 -13.55 -17.88
C GLN A 439 -51.30 -12.61 -18.84
N GLN A 440 -51.64 -11.33 -18.81
CA GLN A 440 -50.87 -10.33 -19.54
C GLN A 440 -49.49 -10.19 -18.91
N PHE A 441 -48.45 -10.52 -19.68
CA PHE A 441 -47.08 -10.17 -19.36
C PHE A 441 -46.84 -8.73 -19.83
N ASP A 442 -46.41 -7.86 -18.92
CA ASP A 442 -46.05 -6.48 -19.25
C ASP A 442 -44.77 -6.45 -20.10
N THR A 443 -44.77 -5.61 -21.15
CA THR A 443 -43.69 -5.43 -22.13
C THR A 443 -42.49 -4.69 -21.59
#